data_AF-A0A945SA13-F1
#
_entry.id   AF-A0A945SA13-F1
#
_cell.length_a   1.000
_cell.length_b   1.000
_cell.length_c   1.000
_cell.angle_alpha   90.00
_cell.angle_beta   90.00
_cell.angle_gamma   90.00
#
_symmetry.space_group_name_H-M   'P 1'
#
loop_
_entity.id
_entity.type
_entity.pdbx_description
1 polymer ?
#
loop_
_entity_poly.entity_id
_entity_poly.type
_entity_poly.pdbx_seq_one_letter_code
_entity_poly.pdbx_strand_id
1 'polypeptide(L)'
;MRKSAKVAIAGAILFLGSLLLGIGGTIVGMVRSFNTVAESGSASAEELSQGISCSLISTMVGIPFALVGFCLLIGGAIAYFTHGRSEAAEE
;
A
#
# COMPACT_ATOMS: atom_id res chain seq x y z
N MET A 1 -19.76 15.92 -13.81
CA MET A 1 -20.10 15.36 -12.48
C MET A 1 -19.53 13.96 -12.16
N ARG A 2 -19.68 12.88 -12.96
CA ARG A 2 -19.37 11.49 -12.51
C ARG A 2 -17.93 10.96 -12.68
N LYS A 3 -17.11 11.51 -13.59
CA LYS A 3 -15.82 10.88 -13.96
C LYS A 3 -14.70 11.19 -12.95
N SER A 4 -14.58 12.43 -12.48
CA SER A 4 -13.50 12.86 -11.58
C SER A 4 -13.60 12.23 -10.18
N ALA A 5 -14.82 12.08 -9.64
CA ALA A 5 -15.05 11.38 -8.38
C ALA A 5 -14.66 9.89 -8.45
N LYS A 6 -14.89 9.22 -9.59
CA LYS A 6 -14.48 7.82 -9.79
C LYS A 6 -12.97 7.66 -9.78
N VAL A 7 -12.22 8.63 -10.34
CA VAL A 7 -10.76 8.61 -10.35
C VAL A 7 -10.21 8.77 -8.92
N ALA A 8 -10.76 9.69 -8.14
CA ALA A 8 -10.37 9.86 -6.74
C ALA A 8 -10.68 8.62 -5.88
N ILE A 9 -11.88 8.03 -6.04
CA ILE A 9 -12.28 6.81 -5.32
C ILE A 9 -11.41 5.62 -5.72
N ALA A 10 -11.13 5.44 -7.01
CA ALA A 10 -10.24 4.39 -7.49
C ALA A 10 -8.82 4.55 -6.95
N GLY A 11 -8.30 5.78 -6.90
CA GLY A 11 -7.00 6.09 -6.30
C GLY A 11 -6.95 5.77 -4.80
N ALA A 12 -8.01 6.12 -4.05
CA ALA A 12 -8.11 5.80 -2.62
C ALA A 12 -8.15 4.28 -2.36
N ILE A 13 -8.94 3.54 -3.14
CA ILE A 13 -9.01 2.07 -3.03
C ILE A 13 -7.66 1.44 -3.36
N LEU A 14 -6.99 1.89 -4.43
CA LEU A 14 -5.66 1.40 -4.80
C LEU A 14 -4.63 1.69 -3.71
N PHE A 15 -4.61 2.90 -3.17
CA PHE A 15 -3.69 3.28 -2.10
C PHE A 15 -3.89 2.41 -0.85
N LEU A 16 -5.14 2.31 -0.39
CA LEU A 16 -5.49 1.57 0.82
C LEU A 16 -5.26 0.06 0.64
N GLY A 17 -5.63 -0.49 -0.52
CA GLY A 17 -5.38 -1.90 -0.85
C GLY A 17 -3.90 -2.22 -0.92
N SER A 18 -3.09 -1.36 -1.53
CA SER A 18 -1.64 -1.55 -1.62
C SER A 18 -0.97 -1.52 -0.25
N LEU A 19 -1.40 -0.61 0.63
CA LEU A 19 -0.87 -0.50 1.98
C LEU A 19 -1.25 -1.71 2.84
N LEU A 20 -2.52 -2.15 2.76
CA LEU A 20 -3.00 -3.32 3.50
C LEU A 20 -2.31 -4.60 3.02
N LEU A 21 -2.10 -4.78 1.71
CA LEU A 21 -1.38 -5.92 1.16
C LEU A 21 0.12 -5.87 1.49
N GLY A 22 0.76 -4.69 1.45
CA GLY A 22 2.16 -4.52 1.80
C GLY A 22 2.46 -4.80 3.27
N ILE A 23 1.66 -4.22 4.18
CA ILE A 23 1.80 -4.47 5.62
C ILE A 23 1.40 -5.91 5.96
N GLY A 24 0.29 -6.41 5.40
CA GLY A 24 -0.19 -7.77 5.63
C GLY A 24 0.82 -8.83 5.19
N GLY A 25 1.43 -8.68 4.01
CA GLY A 25 2.46 -9.60 3.52
C GLY A 25 3.73 -9.58 4.39
N THR A 26 4.08 -8.42 4.93
CA THR A 26 5.22 -8.27 5.86
C THR A 26 4.96 -8.98 7.18
N ILE A 27 3.76 -8.84 7.76
CA ILE A 27 3.40 -9.51 9.01
C ILE A 27 3.35 -11.03 8.81
N VAL A 28 2.74 -11.52 7.72
CA VAL A 28 2.68 -12.96 7.43
C VAL A 28 4.08 -13.55 7.22
N GLY A 29 4.97 -12.82 6.54
CA GLY A 29 6.37 -13.22 6.37
C GLY A 29 7.10 -13.34 7.70
N MET A 30 6.99 -12.32 8.57
CA MET A 30 7.63 -12.33 9.88
C MET A 30 7.09 -13.47 10.76
N VAL A 31 5.77 -13.67 10.82
CA VAL A 31 5.15 -14.72 11.64
C VAL A 31 5.62 -16.11 11.22
N ARG A 32 5.75 -16.37 9.91
CA ARG A 32 6.32 -17.65 9.43
C ARG A 32 7.74 -17.87 9.91
N SER A 33 8.58 -16.84 9.85
CA SER A 33 9.98 -16.92 10.27
C SER A 33 10.13 -17.19 11.76
N PHE A 34 9.30 -16.55 12.60
CA PHE A 34 9.25 -16.84 14.02
C PHE A 34 8.77 -18.26 14.32
N ASN A 35 7.81 -18.77 13.54
CA ASN A 35 7.30 -20.14 13.73
C ASN A 35 8.37 -21.19 13.38
N THR A 36 9.13 -20.99 12.29
CA THR A 36 10.25 -21.87 11.94
C THR A 36 11.36 -21.88 13.00
N VAL A 37 11.67 -20.73 13.61
CA VAL A 37 12.66 -20.65 14.70
C VAL A 37 12.14 -21.30 15.98
N ALA A 38 10.84 -21.23 16.26
CA ALA A 38 10.22 -21.88 17.41
C ALA A 38 10.23 -23.42 17.28
N GLU A 39 10.05 -23.95 16.07
CA GLU A 39 10.08 -25.40 15.80
C GLU A 39 11.51 -25.96 15.72
N SER A 40 12.50 -25.17 15.24
CA SER A 40 13.87 -25.64 15.05
C SER A 40 14.73 -25.62 16.32
N GLY A 41 14.28 -24.97 17.40
CA GLY A 41 14.92 -25.01 18.73
C GLY A 41 16.32 -24.36 18.82
N SER A 42 16.84 -23.81 17.72
CA SER A 42 18.11 -23.11 17.63
C SER A 42 17.94 -21.88 16.75
N ALA A 43 18.16 -20.70 17.32
CA ALA A 43 18.08 -19.44 16.61
C ALA A 43 19.33 -19.27 15.73
N SER A 44 19.36 -19.89 14.55
CA SER A 44 20.35 -19.55 13.54
C SER A 44 20.02 -18.15 13.01
N ALA A 45 20.93 -17.19 13.22
CA ALA A 45 20.74 -15.81 12.80
C ALA A 45 20.54 -15.71 11.26
N GLU A 46 21.11 -16.65 10.51
CA GLU A 46 20.88 -16.85 9.09
C GLU A 46 19.40 -17.12 8.71
N GLU A 47 18.70 -18.04 9.40
CA GLU A 47 17.30 -18.34 9.05
C GLU A 47 16.36 -17.18 9.40
N LEU A 48 16.63 -16.50 10.53
CA LEU A 48 15.85 -15.33 10.95
C LEU A 48 16.07 -14.16 9.98
N SER A 49 17.30 -13.90 9.55
CA SER A 49 17.63 -12.82 8.61
C SER A 49 17.09 -13.08 7.20
N GLN A 50 17.03 -14.33 6.75
CA GLN A 50 16.33 -14.69 5.50
C GLN A 50 14.83 -14.43 5.60
N GLY A 51 14.22 -14.79 6.73
CA GLY A 51 12.80 -14.57 7.00
C GLY A 51 12.38 -13.10 6.98
N ILE A 52 13.17 -12.25 7.64
CA ILE A 52 13.00 -10.80 7.61
C ILE A 52 13.22 -10.26 6.20
N SER A 53 14.21 -10.76 5.46
CA SER A 53 14.47 -10.34 4.07
C SER A 53 13.28 -10.63 3.14
N CYS A 54 12.65 -11.79 3.28
CA CYS A 54 11.43 -12.13 2.53
C CYS A 54 10.26 -11.19 2.86
N SER A 55 10.15 -10.78 4.13
CA SER A 55 9.14 -9.82 4.59
C SER A 55 9.39 -8.41 4.02
N LEU A 56 10.66 -7.99 3.96
CA LEU A 56 11.06 -6.71 3.37
C LEU A 56 10.81 -6.66 1.85
N ILE A 57 10.96 -7.78 1.14
CA ILE A 57 10.61 -7.86 -0.29
C ILE A 57 9.12 -7.58 -0.50
N SER A 58 8.24 -8.04 0.39
CA SER A 58 6.80 -7.74 0.32
C SER A 58 6.52 -6.24 0.48
N THR A 59 7.24 -5.55 1.36
CA THR A 59 7.18 -4.08 1.48
C THR A 59 7.73 -3.38 0.23
N MET A 60 8.85 -3.86 -0.31
CA MET A 60 9.50 -3.30 -1.49
C MET A 60 8.58 -3.33 -2.73
N VAL A 61 7.72 -4.35 -2.83
CA VAL A 61 6.67 -4.42 -3.85
C VAL A 61 5.47 -3.54 -3.48
N GLY A 62 5.05 -3.49 -2.22
CA GLY A 62 3.89 -2.68 -1.79
C GLY A 62 4.06 -1.16 -1.97
N ILE A 63 5.26 -0.63 -1.74
CA ILE A 63 5.58 0.81 -1.85
C ILE A 63 5.29 1.39 -3.24
N PRO A 64 5.79 0.84 -4.36
CA PRO A 64 5.53 1.41 -5.69
C PRO A 64 4.03 1.39 -6.05
N PHE A 65 3.29 0.33 -5.68
CA PHE A 65 1.84 0.31 -5.86
C PHE A 65 1.13 1.36 -5.01
N ALA A 66 1.55 1.54 -3.75
CA ALA A 66 1.02 2.61 -2.90
C ALA A 66 1.33 4.00 -3.50
N LEU A 67 2.51 4.20 -4.08
CA LEU A 67 2.91 5.47 -4.69
C LEU A 67 2.07 5.79 -5.93
N VAL A 68 1.79 4.79 -6.77
CA VAL A 68 0.86 4.91 -7.90
C VAL A 68 -0.54 5.26 -7.41
N GLY A 69 -1.05 4.53 -6.41
CA GLY A 69 -2.36 4.81 -5.81
C GLY A 69 -2.47 6.22 -5.23
N PHE A 70 -1.41 6.68 -4.56
CA PHE A 70 -1.32 8.02 -4.00
C PHE A 70 -1.33 9.12 -5.06
N CYS A 71 -0.53 8.98 -6.14
CA CYS A 71 -0.55 9.90 -7.27
C CYS A 71 -1.94 9.99 -7.92
N LEU A 72 -2.63 8.85 -8.05
CA LEU A 72 -3.97 8.76 -8.63
C LEU A 72 -5.04 9.40 -7.72
N LEU A 73 -4.90 9.22 -6.40
CA LEU A 73 -5.73 9.88 -5.39
C LEU A 73 -5.54 11.40 -5.45
N ILE A 74 -4.30 11.88 -5.38
CA ILE A 74 -3.96 13.31 -5.43
C ILE A 74 -4.46 13.93 -6.75
N GLY A 75 -4.18 13.30 -7.90
CA GLY A 75 -4.65 13.78 -9.20
C GLY A 75 -6.18 13.82 -9.30
N GLY A 76 -6.86 12.79 -8.78
CA GLY A 76 -8.33 12.75 -8.68
C GLY A 76 -8.89 13.83 -7.75
N ALA A 77 -8.24 14.09 -6.62
CA ALA A 77 -8.62 15.13 -5.67
C ALA A 77 -8.40 16.54 -6.25
N ILE A 78 -7.26 16.80 -6.89
CA ILE A 78 -6.97 18.08 -7.57
C ILE A 78 -7.99 18.30 -8.70
N ALA A 79 -8.28 17.29 -9.52
CA ALA A 79 -9.29 17.38 -10.58
C ALA A 79 -10.72 17.57 -10.03
N TYR A 80 -11.01 17.04 -8.84
CA TYR A 80 -12.27 17.28 -8.14
C TYR A 80 -12.38 18.72 -7.63
N PHE A 81 -11.35 19.23 -6.96
CA PHE A 81 -11.32 20.59 -6.41
C PHE A 81 -11.22 21.69 -7.48
N THR A 82 -10.51 21.45 -8.58
CA THR A 82 -10.41 22.43 -9.69
C THR A 82 -11.71 22.52 -10.50
N HIS A 83 -12.51 21.44 -10.61
CA HIS A 83 -13.85 21.53 -11.19
C HIS A 83 -14.87 22.21 -10.25
N GLY A 84 -14.76 22.00 -8.93
CA GLY A 84 -15.63 22.68 -7.96
C GLY A 84 -15.45 24.22 -7.93
N ARG A 85 -14.31 24.74 -8.37
CA ARG A 85 -14.09 26.19 -8.54
C ARG A 85 -14.69 26.77 -9.83
N SER A 86 -15.02 25.95 -10.83
CA SER A 86 -15.69 26.41 -12.04
C SER A 86 -17.17 26.64 -11.80
N GLU A 87 -17.81 25.84 -10.94
CA GLU A 87 -19.21 26.03 -10.55
C GLU A 87 -19.38 27.27 -9.64
N ALA A 88 -18.37 27.62 -8.83
CA ALA A 88 -18.36 28.85 -8.02
C ALA A 88 -18.00 30.14 -8.80
N ALA A 89 -17.73 30.04 -10.11
CA ALA A 89 -17.51 31.18 -11.00
C ALA A 89 -18.69 31.41 -11.97
N GLU A 90 -19.73 30.55 -11.89
CA GLU A 90 -21.01 30.71 -12.60
C GLU A 90 -22.18 31.10 -11.66
N GLU A 91 -21.93 31.31 -10.36
CA GLU A 91 -22.79 32.10 -9.46
C GLU A 91 -22.27 33.54 -9.32
#